data_AF-A0A1Z8AU64-F1
#
_entry.id   AF-A0A1Z8AU64-F1
#
_cell.length_a   1.000
_cell.length_b   1.000
_cell.length_c   1.000
_cell.angle_alpha   90.00
_cell.angle_beta   90.00
_cell.angle_gamma   90.00
#
_symmetry.space_group_name_H-M   'P 1'
#
loop_
_entity.id
_entity.type
_entity.pdbx_description
1 polymer ?
#
loop_
_entity_poly.entity_id
_entity_poly.type
_entity_poly.pdbx_seq_one_letter_code
_entity_poly.pdbx_strand_id
1 'polypeptide(L)'
;MTNDMYRKKIRKITGLQTTKYYDTLTQKIGGKFKYKGDYKLINQPKYPQLDVDMSNAINADTTINELIDAYEERYGLIELDKCDIQTPSNLSEYSCDKISEEIGARFKDEFMEDFRNKNLAAEINSSRHDKILVIYGKNHLDDLRNYLTTK
;
A
#
# COMPACT_ATOMS: atom_id res chain seq x y z
N MET A 1 -6.01 -16.99 -5.87
CA MET A 1 -6.59 -16.55 -4.58
C MET A 1 -7.69 -15.52 -4.84
N THR A 2 -8.72 -15.38 -3.98
CA THR A 2 -9.77 -14.35 -4.18
C THR A 2 -9.33 -12.98 -3.66
N ASN A 3 -9.85 -11.88 -4.21
CA ASN A 3 -9.60 -10.51 -3.70
C ASN A 3 -9.97 -10.36 -2.21
N ASP A 4 -10.93 -11.14 -1.72
CA ASP A 4 -11.30 -11.18 -0.31
C ASP A 4 -10.18 -11.79 0.56
N MET A 5 -9.57 -12.89 0.12
CA MET A 5 -8.44 -13.51 0.81
C MET A 5 -7.22 -12.59 0.90
N TYR A 6 -6.86 -11.90 -0.19
CA TYR A 6 -5.77 -10.92 -0.18
C TYR A 6 -6.00 -9.81 0.85
N ARG A 7 -7.23 -9.31 0.95
CA ARG A 7 -7.61 -8.31 1.96
C ARG A 7 -7.52 -8.83 3.38
N LYS A 8 -7.83 -10.11 3.62
CA LYS A 8 -7.67 -10.73 4.94
C LYS A 8 -6.19 -10.88 5.30
N LYS A 9 -5.35 -11.34 4.37
CA LYS A 9 -3.90 -11.50 4.58
C LYS A 9 -3.21 -10.16 4.86
N ILE A 10 -3.50 -9.10 4.10
CA ILE A 10 -2.92 -7.79 4.38
C ILE A 10 -3.38 -7.23 5.73
N ARG A 11 -4.62 -7.50 6.16
CA ARG A 11 -5.11 -7.16 7.51
C ARG A 11 -4.38 -7.98 8.58
N LYS A 12 -4.15 -9.29 8.39
CA LYS A 12 -3.38 -10.12 9.32
C LYS A 12 -1.98 -9.56 9.56
N ILE A 13 -1.33 -9.10 8.50
CA ILE A 13 0.03 -8.53 8.58
C ILE A 13 0.02 -7.14 9.22
N THR A 14 -0.75 -6.21 8.67
CA THR A 14 -0.67 -4.79 9.03
C THR A 14 -1.55 -4.44 10.24
N GLY A 15 -2.59 -5.24 10.47
CA GLY A 15 -3.72 -4.99 11.36
C GLY A 15 -4.40 -3.64 11.15
N LEU A 16 -4.47 -3.21 9.90
CA LEU A 16 -5.33 -2.10 9.48
C LEU A 16 -6.80 -2.45 9.75
N GLN A 17 -7.52 -1.50 10.37
CA GLN A 17 -8.92 -1.65 10.73
C GLN A 17 -9.84 -1.35 9.54
N THR A 18 -9.45 -0.39 8.70
CA THR A 18 -10.24 0.11 7.58
C THR A 18 -9.36 0.39 6.37
N THR A 19 -9.95 0.32 5.18
CA THR A 19 -9.33 0.74 3.92
C THR A 19 -9.30 2.27 3.76
N LYS A 20 -10.05 3.02 4.58
CA LYS A 20 -9.99 4.49 4.59
C LYS A 20 -8.74 4.96 5.32
N TYR A 21 -7.86 5.64 4.59
CA TYR A 21 -6.62 6.17 5.14
C TYR A 21 -6.87 7.28 6.18
N TYR A 22 -7.73 8.26 5.87
CA TYR A 22 -8.11 9.32 6.80
C TYR A 22 -9.62 9.56 6.82
N ASP A 23 -10.24 9.41 7.99
CA ASP A 23 -11.63 9.81 8.22
C ASP A 23 -11.67 11.29 8.61
N THR A 24 -12.11 12.14 7.68
CA THR A 24 -12.23 13.58 7.87
C THR A 24 -13.31 13.99 8.87
N LEU A 25 -14.28 13.11 9.17
CA LEU A 25 -15.35 13.38 10.14
C LEU A 25 -14.86 13.15 11.57
N THR A 26 -14.18 12.03 11.80
CA THR A 26 -13.68 11.66 13.14
C THR A 26 -12.23 12.07 13.39
N GLN A 27 -11.54 12.58 12.36
CA GLN A 27 -10.12 12.94 12.35
C GLN A 27 -9.22 11.76 12.75
N LYS A 28 -9.56 10.56 12.27
CA LYS A 28 -8.80 9.33 12.56
C LYS A 28 -8.07 8.84 11.32
N ILE A 29 -6.78 8.53 11.47
CA ILE A 29 -5.94 7.88 10.46
C ILE A 29 -6.02 6.35 10.67
N GLY A 30 -6.32 5.62 9.60
CA GLY A 30 -6.45 4.15 9.60
C GLY A 30 -7.49 3.62 10.60
N GLY A 31 -8.49 4.44 10.96
CA GLY A 31 -9.50 4.14 11.97
C GLY A 31 -8.98 4.12 13.43
N LYS A 32 -7.67 4.26 13.64
CA LYS A 32 -7.01 4.05 14.94
C LYS A 32 -6.44 5.33 15.54
N PHE A 33 -5.73 6.13 14.75
CA PHE A 33 -4.92 7.23 15.28
C PHE A 33 -5.65 8.56 15.14
N LYS A 34 -6.04 9.18 16.25
CA LYS A 34 -6.63 10.53 16.22
C LYS A 34 -5.55 11.56 15.88
N TYR A 35 -5.68 12.21 14.73
CA TYR A 35 -4.81 13.30 14.34
C TYR A 35 -5.09 14.55 15.19
N LYS A 36 -4.03 15.23 15.64
CA LYS A 36 -4.09 16.42 16.51
C LYS A 36 -3.26 17.59 16.00
N GLY A 37 -2.76 17.52 14.77
CA GLY A 37 -1.92 18.58 14.20
C GLY A 37 -2.75 19.77 13.73
N ASP A 38 -2.06 20.88 13.43
CA ASP A 38 -2.68 22.16 13.11
C ASP A 38 -3.26 22.23 11.70
N TYR A 39 -2.86 21.32 10.81
CA TYR A 39 -3.31 21.31 9.42
C TYR A 39 -4.59 20.51 9.22
N LYS A 40 -5.53 21.06 8.45
CA LYS A 40 -6.68 20.30 7.94
C LYS A 40 -6.20 19.25 6.94
N LEU A 41 -6.20 17.99 7.36
CA LEU A 41 -5.89 16.88 6.46
C LEU A 41 -7.04 16.66 5.46
N ILE A 42 -6.67 16.20 4.27
CA ILE A 42 -7.58 15.72 3.23
C ILE A 42 -7.16 14.31 2.81
N ASN A 43 -8.11 13.55 2.27
CA ASN A 43 -7.74 12.34 1.52
C ASN A 43 -7.09 12.73 0.19
N GLN A 44 -6.28 11.83 -0.36
CA GLN A 44 -5.67 12.02 -1.68
C GLN A 44 -6.77 12.32 -2.72
N PRO A 45 -6.67 13.42 -3.48
CA PRO A 45 -7.63 13.74 -4.52
C PRO A 45 -7.66 12.66 -5.60
N LYS A 46 -8.79 12.56 -6.33
CA LYS A 46 -8.86 11.69 -7.51
C LYS A 46 -7.99 12.24 -8.63
N TYR A 47 -7.53 11.38 -9.54
CA TYR A 47 -6.66 11.74 -10.67
C TYR A 47 -7.11 12.99 -11.47
N PRO A 48 -8.40 13.16 -11.83
CA PRO A 48 -8.82 14.36 -12.56
C PRO A 48 -8.71 15.65 -11.75
N GLN A 49 -8.70 15.58 -10.42
CA GLN A 49 -8.50 16.75 -9.55
C GLN A 49 -7.02 17.12 -9.40
N LEU A 50 -6.13 16.27 -9.91
CA LEU A 50 -4.68 16.48 -10.01
C LEU A 50 -4.26 16.74 -11.46
N ASP A 51 -5.23 17.01 -12.36
CA ASP A 51 -5.03 17.18 -13.81
C ASP A 51 -4.32 16.00 -14.49
N VAL A 52 -4.53 14.78 -13.97
CA VAL A 52 -3.99 13.55 -14.56
C VAL A 52 -4.98 12.97 -15.56
N ASP A 53 -4.58 12.94 -16.83
CA ASP A 53 -5.28 12.25 -17.90
C ASP A 53 -4.94 10.76 -17.92
N MET A 54 -5.84 9.94 -17.34
CA MET A 54 -5.67 8.50 -17.29
C MET A 54 -5.79 7.79 -18.65
N SER A 55 -6.16 8.48 -19.73
CA SER A 55 -6.09 7.90 -21.08
C SER A 55 -4.66 7.81 -21.62
N ASN A 56 -3.76 8.63 -21.06
CA ASN A 56 -2.34 8.71 -21.43
C ASN A 56 -1.39 8.41 -20.26
N ALA A 57 -1.88 8.41 -19.02
CA ALA A 57 -1.13 8.06 -17.83
C ALA A 57 -1.21 6.54 -17.53
N ILE A 58 -0.23 6.06 -16.77
CA ILE A 58 -0.15 4.67 -16.32
C ILE A 58 -0.24 4.66 -14.80
N ASN A 59 -1.04 3.74 -14.25
CA ASN A 59 -0.94 3.40 -12.83
C ASN A 59 0.17 2.36 -12.65
N ALA A 60 1.34 2.81 -12.20
CA ALA A 60 2.51 1.96 -11.96
C ALA A 60 2.62 1.45 -10.52
N ASP A 61 1.56 1.59 -9.72
CA ASP A 61 1.55 1.11 -8.34
C ASP A 61 1.31 -0.39 -8.27
N THR A 62 2.02 -1.07 -7.36
CA THR A 62 1.85 -2.49 -7.10
C THR A 62 0.55 -2.73 -6.33
N THR A 63 -0.23 -3.70 -6.78
CA THR A 63 -1.46 -4.14 -6.13
C THR A 63 -1.18 -4.92 -4.85
N ILE A 64 -2.17 -4.98 -3.95
CA ILE A 64 -2.07 -5.81 -2.74
C ILE A 64 -1.82 -7.28 -3.09
N ASN A 65 -2.41 -7.76 -4.19
CA ASN A 65 -2.27 -9.15 -4.60
C ASN A 65 -0.81 -9.47 -4.92
N GLU A 66 -0.15 -8.63 -5.72
CA GLU A 66 1.26 -8.77 -6.06
C GLU A 66 2.18 -8.72 -4.83
N LEU A 67 1.89 -7.83 -3.87
CA LEU A 67 2.67 -7.76 -2.62
C LEU A 67 2.56 -9.04 -1.79
N ILE A 68 1.34 -9.58 -1.68
CA ILE A 68 1.10 -10.81 -0.93
C ILE A 68 1.72 -12.00 -1.65
N ASP A 69 1.52 -12.12 -2.97
CA ASP A 69 2.09 -13.21 -3.76
C ASP A 69 3.62 -13.19 -3.69
N ALA A 70 4.26 -12.02 -3.84
CA ALA A 70 5.71 -11.87 -3.71
C ALA A 70 6.22 -12.24 -2.31
N TYR A 71 5.48 -11.88 -1.27
CA TYR A 71 5.83 -12.28 0.11
C TYR A 71 5.72 -13.80 0.27
N GLU A 72 4.63 -14.41 -0.18
CA GLU A 72 4.38 -15.83 0.00
C GLU A 72 5.32 -16.71 -0.82
N GLU A 73 5.71 -16.24 -2.01
CA GLU A 73 6.76 -16.88 -2.82
C GLU A 73 8.10 -16.92 -2.08
N ARG A 74 8.46 -15.85 -1.36
CA ARG A 74 9.75 -15.72 -0.68
C ARG A 74 9.79 -16.37 0.71
N TYR A 75 8.74 -16.18 1.50
CA TYR A 75 8.73 -16.50 2.93
C TYR A 75 7.72 -17.57 3.33
N GLY A 76 6.89 -18.04 2.38
CA GLY A 76 5.83 -19.00 2.63
C GLY A 76 4.49 -18.34 2.96
N LEU A 77 3.45 -19.17 3.06
CA LEU A 77 2.07 -18.74 3.13
C LEU A 77 1.77 -17.97 4.43
N ILE A 78 0.99 -16.88 4.30
CA ILE A 78 0.38 -16.18 5.42
C ILE A 78 -0.83 -16.98 5.87
N GLU A 79 -0.72 -17.63 7.02
CA GLU A 79 -1.81 -18.39 7.60
C GLU A 79 -2.89 -17.45 8.17
N LEU A 80 -4.14 -17.76 7.83
CA LEU A 80 -5.32 -17.10 8.37
C LEU A 80 -5.97 -18.02 9.38
N ASP A 81 -6.24 -17.52 10.57
CA ASP A 81 -6.96 -18.28 11.58
C ASP A 81 -8.48 -18.18 11.38
N LYS A 82 -9.22 -18.83 12.28
CA LYS A 82 -10.69 -18.82 12.24
C LYS A 82 -11.28 -17.41 12.36
N CYS A 83 -10.69 -16.54 13.18
CA CYS A 83 -11.14 -15.15 13.30
C CYS A 83 -10.98 -14.42 11.96
N ASP A 84 -9.82 -14.56 11.34
CA ASP A 84 -9.51 -13.92 10.06
C ASP A 84 -10.45 -14.34 8.94
N ILE A 85 -10.70 -15.65 8.85
CA ILE A 85 -11.58 -16.24 7.84
C ILE A 85 -13.03 -15.78 8.05
N GLN A 86 -13.49 -15.76 9.30
CA GLN A 86 -14.87 -15.42 9.63
C GLN A 86 -15.16 -13.93 9.59
N THR A 87 -14.15 -13.06 9.74
CA THR A 87 -14.33 -11.60 9.74
C THR A 87 -14.45 -11.06 8.31
N PRO A 88 -15.60 -10.51 7.86
CA PRO A 88 -15.72 -9.93 6.52
C PRO A 88 -14.62 -8.91 6.20
N SER A 89 -14.02 -9.01 5.01
CA SER A 89 -12.90 -8.14 4.61
C SER A 89 -13.30 -6.66 4.47
N ASN A 90 -14.60 -6.38 4.31
CA ASN A 90 -15.19 -5.05 4.16
C ASN A 90 -15.64 -4.41 5.49
N LEU A 91 -15.54 -5.11 6.63
CA LEU A 91 -15.79 -4.51 7.93
C LEU A 91 -14.73 -3.44 8.24
N SER A 92 -15.18 -2.34 8.82
CA SER A 92 -14.33 -1.23 9.26
C SER A 92 -13.56 -1.50 10.55
N GLU A 93 -13.83 -2.63 11.21
CA GLU A 93 -13.16 -3.07 12.42
C GLU A 93 -12.54 -4.45 12.20
N TYR A 94 -11.33 -4.62 12.73
CA TYR A 94 -10.52 -5.83 12.65
C TYR A 94 -9.93 -6.13 14.04
N SER A 95 -10.59 -6.97 14.82
CA SER A 95 -10.16 -7.32 16.18
C SER A 95 -9.35 -8.62 16.26
N CYS A 96 -9.03 -9.25 15.13
CA CYS A 96 -8.22 -10.48 15.12
C CYS A 96 -6.75 -10.18 15.45
N ASP A 97 -6.07 -11.20 15.97
CA ASP A 97 -4.64 -11.11 16.31
C ASP A 97 -3.81 -10.87 15.05
N LYS A 98 -2.85 -9.95 15.14
CA LYS A 98 -1.90 -9.71 14.07
C LYS A 98 -0.85 -10.81 14.04
N ILE A 99 -0.19 -10.96 12.89
CA ILE A 99 1.07 -11.67 12.83
C ILE A 99 2.13 -10.97 13.70
N SER A 100 3.25 -11.65 13.96
CA SER A 100 4.33 -11.08 14.77
C SER A 100 4.80 -9.72 14.22
N GLU A 101 5.20 -8.83 15.14
CA GLU A 101 5.69 -7.49 14.78
C GLU A 101 6.89 -7.55 13.83
N GLU A 102 7.76 -8.57 13.98
CA GLU A 102 8.89 -8.81 13.09
C GLU A 102 8.45 -9.05 11.64
N ILE A 103 7.44 -9.90 11.43
CA ILE A 103 6.92 -10.18 10.09
C ILE A 103 6.22 -8.94 9.53
N GLY A 104 5.47 -8.22 10.37
CA GLY A 104 4.84 -6.95 9.98
C GLY A 104 5.86 -5.90 9.53
N ALA A 105 6.95 -5.73 10.27
CA ALA A 105 8.04 -4.82 9.93
C ALA A 105 8.74 -5.24 8.63
N ARG A 106 9.06 -6.53 8.49
CA ARG A 106 9.67 -7.06 7.27
C ARG A 106 8.79 -6.85 6.05
N PHE A 107 7.49 -7.13 6.16
CA PHE A 107 6.54 -6.92 5.07
C PHE A 107 6.47 -5.44 4.66
N LYS A 108 6.48 -4.54 5.64
CA LYS A 108 6.48 -3.10 5.39
C LYS A 108 7.73 -2.70 4.60
N ASP A 109 8.92 -3.04 5.08
CA ASP A 109 10.16 -2.53 4.53
C ASP A 109 10.50 -3.21 3.19
N GLU A 110 10.40 -4.55 3.10
CA GLU A 110 10.78 -5.28 1.89
C GLU A 110 9.73 -5.24 0.77
N PHE A 111 8.44 -5.10 1.11
CA PHE A 111 7.36 -5.21 0.13
C PHE A 111 6.57 -3.91 -0.04
N MET A 112 6.08 -3.31 1.05
CA MET A 112 5.32 -2.06 0.95
C MET A 112 6.19 -0.86 0.54
N GLU A 113 7.50 -0.92 0.79
CA GLU A 113 8.47 0.10 0.39
C GLU A 113 9.36 -0.41 -0.75
N ASP A 114 10.26 -1.36 -0.48
CA ASP A 114 11.31 -1.74 -1.42
C ASP A 114 10.81 -2.36 -2.73
N PHE A 115 9.94 -3.36 -2.67
CA PHE A 115 9.36 -3.98 -3.86
C PHE A 115 8.63 -2.97 -4.75
N ARG A 116 7.84 -2.06 -4.15
CA ARG A 116 7.11 -1.01 -4.88
C ARG A 116 8.06 -0.01 -5.53
N ASN A 117 9.11 0.40 -4.83
CA ASN A 117 10.16 1.27 -5.37
C ASN A 117 10.85 0.62 -6.58
N LYS A 118 11.23 -0.66 -6.46
CA LYS A 118 11.87 -1.42 -7.55
C LYS A 118 10.98 -1.56 -8.77
N ASN A 119 9.69 -1.86 -8.56
CA ASN A 119 8.72 -1.99 -9.64
C ASN A 119 8.56 -0.67 -10.41
N LEU A 120 8.36 0.44 -9.69
CA LEU A 120 8.27 1.77 -10.30
C LEU A 120 9.56 2.18 -11.01
N ALA A 121 10.72 1.90 -10.42
CA ALA A 121 12.00 2.18 -11.04
C ALA A 121 12.20 1.40 -12.34
N ALA A 122 11.79 0.13 -12.39
CA ALA A 122 11.86 -0.68 -13.61
C ALA A 122 10.99 -0.09 -14.74
N GLU A 123 9.77 0.36 -14.43
CA GLU A 123 8.90 1.06 -15.37
C GLU A 123 9.54 2.35 -15.91
N ILE A 124 10.14 3.16 -15.04
CA ILE A 124 10.81 4.41 -15.43
C ILE A 124 12.04 4.13 -16.30
N ASN A 125 12.90 3.21 -15.87
CA ASN A 125 14.15 2.88 -16.54
C ASN A 125 13.88 2.27 -17.93
N SER A 126 12.84 1.44 -18.06
CA SER A 126 12.46 0.81 -19.33
C SER A 126 11.61 1.69 -20.25
N SER A 127 11.02 2.78 -19.75
CA SER A 127 10.18 3.68 -20.55
C SER A 127 10.93 4.28 -21.74
N ARG A 128 10.27 4.35 -22.90
CA ARG A 128 10.81 5.03 -24.09
C ARG A 128 10.69 6.56 -24.06
N HIS A 129 10.06 7.13 -23.03
CA HIS A 129 9.78 8.57 -22.95
C HIS A 129 10.92 9.29 -22.24
N ASP A 130 11.36 10.41 -22.81
CA ASP A 130 12.46 11.21 -22.27
C ASP A 130 12.05 12.09 -21.08
N LYS A 131 10.75 12.34 -20.93
CA LYS A 131 10.18 13.17 -19.86
C LYS A 131 9.06 12.40 -19.16
N ILE A 132 9.26 12.16 -17.87
CA ILE A 132 8.34 11.38 -17.03
C ILE A 132 8.01 12.21 -15.79
N LEU A 133 6.72 12.39 -15.52
CA LEU A 133 6.21 12.95 -14.28
C LEU A 133 5.66 11.81 -13.43
N VAL A 134 6.06 11.76 -12.16
CA VAL A 134 5.61 10.74 -11.21
C VAL A 134 4.90 11.43 -10.04
N ILE A 135 3.68 10.99 -9.75
CA ILE A 135 2.95 11.38 -8.53
C ILE A 135 3.27 10.34 -7.47
N TYR A 136 3.99 10.73 -6.42
CA TYR A 136 4.58 9.79 -5.49
C TYR A 136 4.55 10.26 -4.04
N GLY A 137 4.49 9.32 -3.09
CA GLY A 137 4.53 9.62 -1.67
C GLY A 137 5.94 10.01 -1.23
N LYS A 138 6.07 11.12 -0.48
CA LYS A 138 7.37 11.66 -0.04
C LYS A 138 8.27 10.61 0.64
N ASN A 139 7.72 9.78 1.51
CA ASN A 139 8.50 8.81 2.29
C ASN A 139 9.15 7.71 1.43
N HIS A 140 8.67 7.50 0.20
CA HIS A 140 9.25 6.52 -0.72
C HIS A 140 10.33 7.12 -1.64
N LEU A 141 10.47 8.45 -1.68
CA LEU A 141 11.26 9.14 -2.71
C LEU A 141 12.76 8.86 -2.60
N ASP A 142 13.30 8.82 -1.38
CA ASP A 142 14.75 8.68 -1.18
C ASP A 142 15.23 7.29 -1.62
N ASP A 143 14.48 6.25 -1.30
CA ASP A 143 14.81 4.88 -1.70
C ASP A 143 14.60 4.62 -3.19
N LEU A 144 13.56 5.19 -3.80
CA LEU A 144 13.31 5.08 -5.24
C LEU A 144 14.53 5.52 -6.07
N ARG A 145 15.18 6.61 -5.66
CA ARG A 145 16.35 7.18 -6.37
C ARG A 145 17.51 6.20 -6.48
N ASN A 146 17.66 5.28 -5.51
CA ASN A 146 18.71 4.27 -5.53
C ASN A 146 18.51 3.23 -6.66
N TYR A 147 17.30 3.12 -7.20
CA TYR A 147 16.95 2.17 -8.26
C TYR A 147 16.84 2.82 -9.65
N LEU A 148 16.90 4.14 -9.74
CA LEU A 148 16.87 4.83 -11.03
C LEU A 148 18.25 4.79 -11.68
N THR A 149 18.29 4.31 -12.93
CA THR A 149 19.51 4.36 -13.73
C THR A 149 19.55 5.66 -14.52
N THR A 150 20.70 6.31 -14.61
CA THR A 150 20.88 7.45 -15.51
C THR A 150 20.71 6.96 -16.94
N LYS A 151 19.79 7.58 -17.69
CA LYS A 151 19.75 7.47 -19.16
C LYS A 151 20.71 8.46 -19.78
#